data_AF-A0A932T0E0-F1
#
_entry.id   AF-A0A932T0E0-F1
#
_cell.length_a   1.000
_cell.length_b   1.000
_cell.length_c   1.000
_cell.angle_alpha   90.00
_cell.angle_beta   90.00
_cell.angle_gamma   90.00
#
_symmetry.space_group_name_H-M   'P 1'
#
loop_
_entity.id
_entity.type
_entity.pdbx_description
1 polymer ?
#
loop_
_entity_poly.entity_id
_entity_poly.type
_entity_poly.pdbx_seq_one_letter_code
_entity_poly.pdbx_strand_id
1 'polypeptide(L)'
;MSSSAHVTSIDAVGTFRTALRTFQDQAAHALVALEEQARRALQWLEHEAPLYWRGQIRNCYDEVARARTALETCRMRAVGDHRPACLEEQEALRHAQRWLREAEDKLEAVRHWTQKVREELDEYRGRMMRSRHCVENAVPKSLALLDRTLSTLDSYVDRPAPVEVSGSTSPPAGSLQAGLS
;
A
#
# COMPACT_ATOMS: atom_id res chain seq x y z
N MET A 1 36.84 8.11 -37.43
CA MET A 1 35.63 7.27 -37.30
C MET A 1 34.68 7.97 -36.33
N SER A 2 33.85 8.86 -36.85
CA SER A 2 32.81 9.58 -36.11
C SER A 2 31.57 8.68 -36.05
N SER A 3 31.43 7.94 -34.95
CA SER A 3 30.22 7.17 -34.68
C SER A 3 29.08 8.16 -34.43
N SER A 4 28.19 8.31 -35.42
CA SER A 4 26.95 9.09 -35.26
C SER A 4 26.12 8.43 -34.16
N ALA A 5 25.98 9.09 -33.02
CA ALA A 5 25.15 8.61 -31.91
C ALA A 5 23.73 8.32 -32.42
N HIS A 6 23.24 7.09 -32.21
CA HIS A 6 21.92 6.66 -32.64
C HIS A 6 20.83 7.45 -31.89
N VAL A 7 20.21 8.41 -32.59
CA VAL A 7 19.12 9.29 -32.13
C VAL A 7 17.95 8.52 -31.50
N THR A 8 17.71 7.26 -31.90
CA THR A 8 16.70 6.37 -31.31
C THR A 8 16.97 5.98 -29.86
N SER A 9 18.23 5.98 -29.40
CA SER A 9 18.55 5.62 -28.02
C SER A 9 18.20 6.73 -27.02
N ILE A 10 18.14 7.99 -27.46
CA ILE A 10 17.85 9.14 -26.58
C ILE A 10 16.36 9.14 -26.22
N ASP A 11 15.48 8.99 -27.21
CA ASP A 11 14.03 8.87 -27.00
C ASP A 11 13.64 7.67 -26.13
N ALA A 12 14.35 6.54 -26.27
CA ALA A 12 14.15 5.35 -25.44
C ALA A 12 14.46 5.64 -23.95
N VAL A 13 15.53 6.39 -23.68
CA VAL A 13 15.90 6.81 -22.31
C VAL A 13 14.87 7.78 -21.75
N GLY A 14 14.37 8.73 -22.55
CA GLY A 14 13.30 9.65 -22.15
C GLY A 14 11.98 8.95 -21.82
N THR A 15 11.62 7.95 -22.63
CA THR A 15 10.44 7.10 -22.42
C THR A 15 10.58 6.28 -21.14
N PHE A 16 11.74 5.63 -20.94
CA PHE A 16 12.00 4.87 -19.72
C PHE A 16 11.97 5.76 -18.47
N ARG A 17 12.54 6.97 -18.52
CA ARG A 17 12.48 7.94 -17.42
C ARG A 17 11.04 8.27 -17.05
N THR A 18 10.21 8.55 -18.05
CA THR A 18 8.80 8.87 -17.84
C THR A 18 8.06 7.70 -17.22
N ALA A 19 8.23 6.49 -17.77
CA ALA A 19 7.63 5.27 -17.23
C ALA A 19 8.09 4.98 -15.79
N LEU A 20 9.38 5.17 -15.49
CA LEU A 20 9.94 4.97 -14.15
C LEU A 20 9.38 5.97 -13.14
N ARG A 21 9.17 7.23 -13.55
CA ARG A 21 8.53 8.24 -12.69
C ARG A 21 7.06 7.93 -12.43
N THR A 22 6.31 7.54 -13.46
CA THR A 22 4.93 7.10 -13.29
C THR A 22 4.83 5.88 -12.37
N PHE A 23 5.73 4.90 -12.53
CA PHE A 23 5.84 3.76 -11.62
C PHE A 23 6.13 4.20 -10.18
N GLN A 24 7.08 5.11 -9.98
CA GLN A 24 7.43 5.63 -8.65
C GLN A 24 6.21 6.21 -7.94
N ASP A 25 5.49 7.11 -8.63
CA ASP A 25 4.33 7.80 -8.07
C ASP A 25 3.23 6.78 -7.72
N GLN A 26 2.89 5.90 -8.66
CA GLN A 26 1.86 4.86 -8.45
C GLN A 26 2.24 3.90 -7.32
N ALA A 27 3.48 3.43 -7.28
CA ALA A 27 3.96 2.52 -6.25
C ALA A 27 3.95 3.19 -4.88
N ALA A 28 4.47 4.43 -4.77
CA ALA A 28 4.47 5.17 -3.51
C ALA A 28 3.05 5.38 -2.97
N HIS A 29 2.11 5.79 -3.84
CA HIS A 29 0.70 5.94 -3.47
C HIS A 29 0.08 4.61 -3.01
N ALA A 30 0.32 3.51 -3.72
CA ALA A 30 -0.19 2.20 -3.34
C ALA A 30 0.35 1.74 -1.98
N LEU A 31 1.64 1.96 -1.69
CA LEU A 31 2.25 1.61 -0.41
C LEU A 31 1.62 2.37 0.76
N VAL A 32 1.44 3.68 0.61
CA VAL A 32 0.79 4.52 1.63
C VAL A 32 -0.65 4.08 1.86
N ALA A 33 -1.40 3.80 0.79
CA ALA A 33 -2.78 3.34 0.89
C ALA A 33 -2.91 1.99 1.63
N LEU A 34 -2.04 1.02 1.33
CA LEU A 34 -2.01 -0.27 2.02
C LEU A 34 -1.66 -0.12 3.51
N GLU A 35 -0.69 0.74 3.83
CA GLU A 35 -0.28 1.01 5.20
C GLU A 35 -1.41 1.68 6.02
N GLU A 36 -2.13 2.61 5.41
CA GLU A 36 -3.32 3.25 5.99
C GLU A 36 -4.44 2.24 6.28
N GLN A 37 -4.75 1.38 5.31
CA GLN A 37 -5.78 0.33 5.47
C GLN A 37 -5.43 -0.64 6.60
N ALA A 38 -4.19 -1.10 6.63
CA ALA A 38 -3.68 -1.96 7.70
C ALA A 38 -3.79 -1.30 9.08
N ARG A 39 -3.36 -0.03 9.19
CA ARG A 39 -3.42 0.72 10.44
C ARG A 39 -4.86 0.92 10.92
N ARG A 40 -5.77 1.28 10.01
CA ARG A 40 -7.20 1.45 10.33
C ARG A 40 -7.84 0.16 10.81
N ALA A 41 -7.57 -0.96 10.14
CA ALA A 41 -8.08 -2.27 10.54
C ALA A 41 -7.60 -2.65 11.95
N LEU A 42 -6.31 -2.43 12.24
CA LEU A 42 -5.76 -2.69 13.57
C LEU A 42 -6.35 -1.76 14.63
N GLN A 43 -6.48 -0.46 14.33
CA GLN A 43 -7.09 0.51 15.24
C GLN A 43 -8.53 0.12 15.61
N TRP A 44 -9.33 -0.32 14.63
CA TRP A 44 -10.69 -0.79 14.85
C TRP A 44 -10.72 -2.03 15.77
N LEU A 45 -9.84 -3.00 15.51
CA LEU A 45 -9.71 -4.22 16.33
C LEU A 45 -9.23 -3.95 17.76
N GLU A 46 -8.37 -2.96 17.96
CA GLU A 46 -7.81 -2.62 19.27
C GLU A 46 -8.74 -1.75 20.13
N HIS A 47 -9.52 -0.87 19.50
CA HIS A 47 -10.27 0.16 20.20
C HIS A 47 -11.78 -0.01 20.03
N GLU A 48 -12.27 0.06 18.79
CA GLU A 48 -13.70 0.12 18.53
C GLU A 48 -14.43 -1.20 18.81
N ALA A 49 -13.91 -2.31 18.27
CA ALA A 49 -14.54 -3.61 18.43
C ALA A 49 -14.61 -4.07 19.91
N PRO A 50 -13.53 -3.97 20.73
CA PRO A 50 -13.61 -4.32 22.13
C PRO A 50 -14.57 -3.43 22.93
N LEU A 51 -14.61 -2.13 22.64
CA LEU A 51 -15.54 -1.20 23.30
C LEU A 51 -16.99 -1.56 22.97
N TYR A 52 -17.28 -1.84 21.69
CA TYR A 52 -18.61 -2.26 21.24
C TYR A 52 -19.07 -3.53 21.95
N TRP A 53 -18.27 -4.60 21.92
CA TRP A 53 -18.67 -5.89 22.50
C TRP A 53 -18.78 -5.85 24.03
N ARG A 54 -17.93 -5.09 24.73
CA ARG A 54 -18.12 -4.85 26.18
C ARG A 54 -19.45 -4.13 26.47
N GLY A 55 -19.82 -3.18 25.62
CA GLY A 55 -21.13 -2.52 25.69
C GLY A 55 -22.29 -3.50 25.47
N GLN A 56 -22.19 -4.37 24.46
CA GLN A 56 -23.19 -5.40 24.19
C GLN A 56 -23.32 -6.40 25.33
N ILE A 57 -22.21 -6.84 25.92
CA ILE A 57 -22.21 -7.73 27.09
C ILE A 57 -22.98 -7.09 28.25
N ARG A 58 -22.71 -5.81 28.57
CA ARG A 58 -23.45 -5.09 29.61
C ARG A 58 -24.96 -5.07 29.34
N ASN A 59 -25.35 -4.73 28.10
CA ASN A 59 -26.76 -4.71 27.71
C ASN A 59 -27.39 -6.12 27.82
N CYS A 60 -26.66 -7.17 27.45
CA CYS A 60 -27.12 -8.55 27.56
C CYS A 60 -27.30 -8.97 29.02
N TYR A 61 -26.43 -8.54 29.94
CA TYR A 61 -26.62 -8.75 31.38
C TYR A 61 -27.93 -8.10 31.87
N ASP A 62 -28.22 -6.87 31.45
CA ASP A 62 -29.46 -6.18 31.80
C ASP A 62 -30.70 -6.89 31.24
N GLU A 63 -30.63 -7.42 30.01
CA GLU A 63 -31.72 -8.21 29.40
C GLU A 63 -31.93 -9.54 30.12
N VAL A 64 -30.84 -10.25 30.48
CA VAL A 64 -30.93 -11.49 31.26
C VAL A 64 -31.56 -11.21 32.63
N ALA A 65 -31.17 -10.12 33.30
CA ALA A 65 -31.77 -9.72 34.57
C ALA A 65 -33.27 -9.43 34.43
N ARG A 66 -33.67 -8.65 33.41
CA ARG A 66 -35.09 -8.36 33.11
C ARG A 66 -35.89 -9.62 32.81
N ALA A 67 -35.38 -10.52 31.96
CA ALA A 67 -36.05 -11.77 31.63
C ALA A 67 -36.20 -12.71 32.83
N ARG A 68 -35.21 -12.74 33.74
CA ARG A 68 -35.31 -13.48 35.02
C ARG A 68 -36.42 -12.94 35.89
N THR A 69 -36.46 -11.62 36.12
CA THR A 69 -37.51 -10.98 36.92
C THR A 69 -38.90 -11.19 36.31
N ALA A 70 -39.04 -11.14 34.98
CA ALA A 70 -40.30 -11.41 34.30
C ALA A 70 -40.76 -12.86 34.50
N LEU A 71 -39.85 -13.84 34.39
CA LEU A 71 -40.15 -15.24 34.66
C LEU A 71 -40.55 -15.47 36.12
N GLU A 72 -39.85 -14.86 37.07
CA GLU A 72 -40.21 -14.92 38.49
C GLU A 72 -41.59 -14.32 38.75
N THR A 73 -41.87 -13.15 38.18
CA THR A 73 -43.18 -12.50 38.28
C THR A 73 -44.29 -13.37 37.71
N CYS A 74 -44.09 -13.98 36.52
CA CYS A 74 -45.06 -14.91 35.94
C CYS A 74 -45.33 -16.10 36.87
N ARG A 75 -44.27 -16.69 37.45
CA ARG A 75 -44.40 -17.81 38.41
C ARG A 75 -45.15 -17.45 39.69
N MET A 76 -45.08 -16.19 40.12
CA MET A 76 -45.81 -15.68 41.29
C MET A 76 -47.29 -15.41 41.01
N ARG A 77 -47.71 -15.22 39.75
CA ARG A 77 -49.12 -14.98 39.35
C ARG A 77 -50.03 -16.22 39.45
N ALA A 78 -49.56 -17.31 40.06
CA ALA A 78 -50.39 -18.50 40.27
C ALA A 78 -51.64 -18.16 41.10
N VAL A 79 -52.82 -18.55 40.62
CA VAL A 79 -54.11 -18.37 41.31
C VAL A 79 -54.66 -19.74 41.68
N GLY A 80 -54.86 -20.00 42.98
CA GLY A 80 -55.31 -21.30 43.47
C GLY A 80 -54.28 -22.40 43.20
N ASP A 81 -54.73 -23.54 42.65
CA ASP A 81 -53.89 -24.70 42.34
C ASP A 81 -53.31 -24.67 40.90
N HIS A 82 -53.62 -23.64 40.11
CA HIS A 82 -53.16 -23.52 38.73
C HIS A 82 -51.89 -22.65 38.63
N ARG A 83 -50.76 -23.30 38.31
CA ARG A 83 -49.47 -22.64 38.11
C ARG A 83 -49.23 -22.36 36.62
N PRO A 84 -49.00 -21.11 36.20
CA PRO A 84 -48.76 -20.79 34.80
C PRO A 84 -47.45 -21.43 34.31
N ALA A 85 -47.46 -21.96 33.09
CA ALA A 85 -46.30 -22.62 32.49
C ALA A 85 -45.16 -21.64 32.13
N CYS A 86 -45.47 -20.33 31.98
CA CYS A 86 -44.52 -19.25 31.68
C CYS A 86 -43.56 -19.59 30.52
N LEU A 87 -44.08 -20.22 29.45
CA LEU A 87 -43.25 -20.74 28.36
C LEU A 87 -42.56 -19.62 27.58
N GLU A 88 -43.24 -18.49 27.39
CA GLU A 88 -42.70 -17.32 26.70
C GLU A 88 -41.56 -16.69 27.49
N GLU A 89 -41.71 -16.50 28.80
CA GLU A 89 -40.67 -15.93 29.66
C GLU A 89 -39.47 -16.87 29.81
N GLN A 90 -39.71 -18.19 29.79
CA GLN A 90 -38.63 -19.17 29.75
C GLN A 90 -37.84 -19.09 28.45
N GLU A 91 -38.50 -19.00 27.30
CA GLU A 91 -37.79 -18.88 26.01
C GLU A 91 -37.09 -17.53 25.89
N ALA A 92 -37.70 -16.44 26.35
CA ALA A 92 -37.08 -15.11 26.41
C ALA A 92 -35.80 -15.13 27.26
N LEU A 93 -35.82 -15.80 28.41
CA LEU A 93 -34.64 -15.96 29.25
C LEU A 93 -33.56 -16.79 28.56
N ARG A 94 -33.91 -17.91 27.91
CA ARG A 94 -32.94 -18.72 27.14
C ARG A 94 -32.33 -17.91 26.01
N HIS A 95 -33.14 -17.15 25.29
CA HIS A 95 -32.69 -16.28 24.21
C HIS A 95 -31.71 -15.22 24.71
N ALA A 96 -32.04 -14.49 25.78
CA ALA A 96 -31.15 -13.50 26.38
C ALA A 96 -29.80 -14.12 26.84
N GLN A 97 -29.84 -15.34 27.40
CA GLN A 97 -28.63 -16.07 27.78
C GLN A 97 -27.79 -16.50 26.58
N ARG A 98 -28.41 -16.90 25.46
CA ARG A 98 -27.70 -17.21 24.22
C ARG A 98 -26.97 -15.98 23.68
N TRP A 99 -27.66 -14.84 23.60
CA TRP A 99 -27.05 -13.59 23.16
C TRP A 99 -25.89 -13.14 24.04
N LEU A 100 -26.01 -13.29 25.36
CA LEU A 100 -24.91 -13.00 26.28
C LEU A 100 -23.67 -13.83 25.95
N ARG A 101 -23.83 -15.14 25.77
CA ARG A 101 -22.73 -16.06 25.40
C ARG A 101 -22.12 -15.68 24.05
N GLU A 102 -22.95 -15.41 23.05
CA GLU A 102 -22.47 -14.97 21.75
C GLU A 102 -21.66 -13.67 21.85
N ALA A 103 -22.10 -12.70 22.64
CA ALA A 103 -21.36 -11.45 22.84
C ALA A 103 -20.02 -11.67 23.55
N GLU A 104 -19.97 -12.57 24.53
CA GLU A 104 -18.74 -13.00 25.20
C GLU A 104 -17.77 -13.70 24.23
N ASP A 105 -18.25 -14.67 23.45
CA ASP A 105 -17.49 -15.37 22.41
C ASP A 105 -16.93 -14.39 21.36
N LYS A 106 -17.73 -13.38 20.96
CA LYS A 106 -17.28 -12.36 20.02
C LYS A 106 -16.19 -11.46 20.62
N LEU A 107 -16.26 -11.13 21.90
CA LEU A 107 -15.19 -10.38 22.56
C LEU A 107 -13.89 -11.19 22.63
N GLU A 108 -13.97 -12.49 22.90
CA GLU A 108 -12.81 -13.39 22.86
C GLU A 108 -12.24 -13.52 21.44
N ALA A 109 -13.10 -13.68 20.45
CA ALA A 109 -12.69 -13.71 19.05
C ALA A 109 -11.97 -12.41 18.65
N VAL A 110 -12.50 -11.24 19.06
CA VAL A 110 -11.83 -9.95 18.81
C VAL A 110 -10.44 -9.95 19.43
N ARG A 111 -10.27 -10.36 20.69
CA ARG A 111 -8.94 -10.44 21.33
C ARG A 111 -7.98 -11.34 20.57
N HIS A 112 -8.44 -12.52 20.17
CA HIS A 112 -7.65 -13.48 19.39
C HIS A 112 -7.21 -12.87 18.05
N TRP A 113 -8.14 -12.29 17.30
CA TRP A 113 -7.85 -11.70 16.00
C TRP A 113 -7.01 -10.44 16.09
N THR A 114 -7.16 -9.62 17.14
CA THR A 114 -6.28 -8.47 17.38
C THR A 114 -4.83 -8.89 17.50
N GLN A 115 -4.53 -9.93 18.29
CA GLN A 115 -3.17 -10.45 18.41
C GLN A 115 -2.66 -10.98 17.07
N LYS A 116 -3.43 -11.85 16.42
CA LYS A 116 -3.02 -12.48 15.17
C LYS A 116 -2.79 -11.45 14.05
N VAL A 117 -3.68 -10.48 13.91
CA VAL A 117 -3.53 -9.42 12.90
C VAL A 117 -2.31 -8.56 13.19
N ARG A 118 -2.00 -8.27 14.45
CA ARG A 118 -0.78 -7.54 14.81
C ARG A 118 0.48 -8.27 14.37
N GLU A 119 0.57 -9.57 14.67
CA GLU A 119 1.71 -10.42 14.28
C GLU A 119 1.89 -10.45 12.76
N GLU A 120 0.80 -10.68 12.01
CA GLU A 120 0.82 -10.70 10.54
C GLU A 120 1.18 -9.33 9.93
N LEU A 121 0.71 -8.23 10.52
CA LEU A 121 1.03 -6.88 10.07
C LEU A 121 2.49 -6.51 10.32
N ASP A 122 3.08 -6.95 11.42
CA ASP A 122 4.50 -6.72 11.71
C ASP A 122 5.38 -7.49 10.72
N GLU A 123 5.02 -8.75 10.40
CA GLU A 123 5.72 -9.52 9.36
C GLU A 123 5.55 -8.88 7.97
N TYR A 124 4.34 -8.45 7.62
CA TYR A 124 4.06 -7.72 6.39
C TYR A 124 4.91 -6.45 6.27
N ARG A 125 4.99 -5.63 7.33
CA ARG A 125 5.83 -4.42 7.35
C ARG A 125 7.29 -4.75 7.10
N GLY A 126 7.80 -5.81 7.73
CA GLY A 126 9.17 -6.30 7.49
C GLY A 126 9.42 -6.64 6.02
N ARG A 127 8.52 -7.42 5.40
CA ARG A 127 8.61 -7.78 3.97
C ARG A 127 8.52 -6.55 3.07
N MET A 128 7.67 -5.58 3.42
CA MET A 128 7.42 -4.40 2.59
C MET A 128 8.54 -3.34 2.67
N MET A 129 9.33 -3.35 3.74
CA MET A 129 10.38 -2.36 4.00
C MET A 129 11.36 -2.21 2.83
N ARG A 130 11.80 -3.33 2.23
CA ARG A 130 12.72 -3.31 1.08
C ARG A 130 12.09 -2.67 -0.15
N SER A 131 10.83 -2.99 -0.43
CA SER A 131 10.09 -2.42 -1.57
C SER A 131 9.85 -0.93 -1.38
N ARG A 132 9.49 -0.50 -0.17
CA ARG A 132 9.37 0.91 0.21
C ARG A 132 10.69 1.65 0.02
N HIS A 133 11.78 1.10 0.53
CA HIS A 133 13.11 1.68 0.36
C HIS A 133 13.49 1.84 -1.12
N CYS A 134 13.19 0.84 -1.95
CA CYS A 134 13.43 0.89 -3.39
C CYS A 134 12.70 2.08 -4.04
N VAL A 135 11.39 2.18 -3.80
CA VAL A 135 10.54 3.24 -4.39
C VAL A 135 10.90 4.63 -3.88
N GLU A 136 11.21 4.77 -2.59
CA GLU A 136 11.46 6.06 -1.95
C GLU A 136 12.91 6.56 -2.09
N ASN A 137 13.88 5.67 -2.32
CA ASN A 137 15.30 6.03 -2.32
C ASN A 137 16.04 5.62 -3.60
N ALA A 138 15.89 4.37 -4.05
CA ALA A 138 16.63 3.88 -5.20
C ALA A 138 16.09 4.49 -6.50
N VAL A 139 14.78 4.52 -6.68
CA VAL A 139 14.13 5.06 -7.89
C VAL A 139 14.43 6.55 -8.10
N PRO A 140 14.35 7.45 -7.10
CA PRO A 140 14.77 8.85 -7.26
C PRO A 140 16.22 9.01 -7.71
N LYS A 141 17.14 8.20 -7.16
CA LYS A 141 18.55 8.22 -7.58
C LYS A 141 18.69 7.80 -9.03
N SER A 142 17.99 6.74 -9.45
CA SER A 142 17.97 6.31 -10.85
C SER A 142 17.38 7.38 -11.77
N LEU A 143 16.29 8.06 -11.38
CA LEU A 143 15.72 9.17 -12.15
C LEU A 143 16.72 10.33 -12.31
N ALA A 144 17.42 10.72 -11.24
CA ALA A 144 18.44 11.77 -11.32
C ALA A 144 19.62 11.40 -12.24
N LEU A 145 20.01 10.11 -12.25
CA LEU A 145 21.01 9.62 -13.19
C LEU A 145 20.52 9.69 -14.64
N LEU A 146 19.26 9.31 -14.89
CA LEU A 146 18.63 9.41 -16.22
C LEU A 146 18.49 10.87 -16.69
N ASP A 147 18.17 11.79 -15.79
CA ASP A 147 18.12 13.23 -16.09
C ASP A 147 19.49 13.76 -16.52
N ARG A 148 20.54 13.36 -15.79
CA ARG A 148 21.91 13.77 -16.11
C ARG A 148 22.39 13.18 -17.44
N THR A 149 22.07 11.91 -17.73
CA THR A 149 22.47 11.28 -18.99
C THR A 149 21.74 11.90 -20.18
N LEU A 150 20.43 12.17 -20.07
CA LEU A 150 19.68 12.89 -21.10
C LEU A 150 20.28 14.28 -21.36
N SER A 151 20.51 15.07 -20.31
CA SER A 151 21.10 16.41 -20.45
C SER A 151 22.50 16.37 -21.10
N THR A 152 23.29 15.35 -20.79
CA THR A 152 24.60 15.16 -21.42
C THR A 152 24.46 14.83 -22.90
N LEU A 153 23.54 13.94 -23.26
CA LEU A 153 23.30 13.53 -24.65
C LEU A 153 22.77 14.70 -25.50
N ASP A 154 21.86 15.51 -24.97
CA ASP A 154 21.36 16.72 -25.66
C ASP A 154 22.50 17.70 -25.98
N SER A 155 23.43 17.91 -25.04
CA SER A 155 24.58 18.80 -25.25
C SER A 155 25.55 18.34 -26.36
N TYR A 156 25.55 17.05 -26.70
CA TYR A 156 26.32 16.51 -27.82
C TYR A 156 25.61 16.70 -29.16
N VAL A 157 24.27 16.72 -29.17
CA VAL A 157 23.46 16.95 -30.38
C VAL A 157 23.53 18.42 -30.80
N ASP A 158 23.52 19.35 -29.84
CA ASP A 158 23.55 20.80 -30.10
C ASP A 158 24.92 21.35 -30.52
N ARG A 159 25.97 20.52 -30.56
CA ARG A 159 27.31 20.94 -30.96
C ARG A 159 27.50 20.74 -32.47
N PRO A 160 27.54 21.81 -33.29
CA PRO A 160 27.82 21.65 -34.71
C PRO A 160 29.22 21.04 -34.90
N ALA A 161 29.34 20.09 -35.83
CA ALA A 161 30.61 19.48 -36.20
C ALA A 161 31.62 20.58 -36.60
N PRO A 162 32.90 20.47 -36.21
CA PRO A 162 33.92 21.40 -36.69
C PRO A 162 33.94 21.36 -38.21
N VAL A 163 33.68 22.51 -38.84
CA VAL A 163 33.86 22.67 -40.29
C VAL A 163 35.36 22.51 -40.55
N GLU A 164 35.76 21.34 -41.05
CA GLU A 164 37.12 21.13 -41.55
C GLU A 164 37.32 22.05 -42.76
N VAL A 165 37.98 23.19 -42.51
CA VAL A 165 38.53 24.03 -43.58
C VAL A 165 39.65 23.24 -44.22
N SER A 166 39.31 22.45 -45.24
CA SER A 166 40.27 21.78 -46.11
C SER A 166 41.04 22.86 -46.89
N GLY A 167 42.21 23.23 -46.38
CA GLY A 167 43.20 24.02 -47.08
C GLY A 167 43.74 23.23 -48.27
N SER A 168 43.27 23.57 -49.48
CA SER A 168 43.86 23.10 -50.72
C SER A 168 45.18 23.84 -50.98
N THR A 169 46.29 23.33 -50.45
CA THR A 169 47.62 23.76 -50.89
C THR A 169 48.19 22.67 -51.80
N SER A 170 47.94 22.82 -53.11
CA SER A 170 48.58 22.00 -54.14
C SER A 170 50.02 22.50 -54.37
N PRO A 171 51.05 21.62 -54.38
CA PRO A 171 52.40 22.02 -54.77
C PRO A 171 52.54 21.97 -56.32
N PRO A 172 53.32 22.88 -56.96
CA PRO A 172 53.58 22.78 -58.38
C PRO A 172 54.64 21.70 -58.68
N ALA A 173 54.32 20.85 -59.65
CA ALA A 173 55.17 19.81 -60.19
C ALA A 173 56.36 20.41 -60.98
N GLY A 174 57.53 19.81 -60.81
CA GLY A 174 58.77 20.22 -61.47
C GLY A 174 58.79 19.94 -62.97
N SER A 175 59.39 20.87 -63.72
CA SER A 175 59.80 20.70 -65.11
C SER A 175 61.32 20.66 -65.19
N LEU A 176 61.88 19.46 -65.35
CA LEU A 176 63.21 19.25 -65.90
C LEU A 176 63.14 19.56 -67.40
N GLN A 177 63.89 20.55 -67.87
CA GLN A 177 64.15 20.73 -69.29
C GLN A 177 65.66 20.88 -69.53
N ALA A 178 66.12 20.09 -70.49
CA ALA A 178 67.49 19.94 -70.96
C ALA A 178 68.00 21.16 -71.74
N GLY A 179 69.33 21.33 -71.79
CA GLY A 179 70.01 21.86 -72.97
C GLY A 179 70.99 23.02 -72.76
N LEU A 180 72.28 22.72 -73.01
CA LEU A 180 73.25 23.51 -73.78
C LEU A 180 73.71 24.87 -73.22
N SER A 181 74.92 24.93 -72.68
CA SER A 181 76.15 25.41 -73.36
C SER A 181 77.34 25.47 -72.39
#